data_AF-A0A972X8Q9-F1
#
_entry.id   AF-A0A972X8Q9-F1
#
_cell.length_a   1.000
_cell.length_b   1.000
_cell.length_c   1.000
_cell.angle_alpha   90.00
_cell.angle_beta   90.00
_cell.angle_gamma   90.00
#
_symmetry.space_group_name_H-M   'P 1'
#
loop_
_entity.id
_entity.type
_entity.pdbx_description
1 polymer ?
#
loop_
_entity_poly.entity_id
_entity_poly.type
_entity_poly.pdbx_seq_one_letter_code
_entity_poly.pdbx_strand_id
1 'polypeptide(L)'
;MTTFSAWRTVGVLWAGRAAVVAAVVVLPAVAWAGTTWDGGVIDTDFTTGANWDDNSAPTFTGGTSTLSFGIGGSTATVNTAADLARIILDRDASFTIANGSGSLTFQGEDVGGVLTGITASPTTVGTTAAYTISESIALGASQSWNVANNGAGGTSLSVSGVISGAGVGLTKISSGTLALTGANTFSGPLTVAEGVLSINSWNSANTNGPLGNNAANVVLGSATSAGTLRYTGGNSIPNALLRGIELAAGGGVIQMGGTGRDDGYVHLNGSSISGSGPLTINSPGMTRFIIVGSSTFSGPVAVQAGELQGSVLGSGTFTPFGVGTNGLGSAVTVDAGAILTTYSNFGTPTVLLGSLAGSGTVRTETSGSQLQIGGDDTSTTFSGQLQGTFAPVKVGSGTLALTGANTFSGPLTVAEGVLSINSWN
;
A
#
# COMPACT_ATOMS: atom_id res chain seq x y z
N MET A 1 -17.50 62.22 7.54
CA MET A 1 -18.66 62.03 6.64
C MET A 1 -18.54 60.65 6.02
N THR A 2 -19.16 59.68 6.70
CA THR A 2 -20.19 58.75 6.17
C THR A 2 -19.58 57.51 5.48
N THR A 3 -19.13 56.48 6.22
CA THR A 3 -19.88 55.29 6.72
C THR A 3 -20.67 54.53 5.64
N PHE A 4 -20.37 53.24 5.46
CA PHE A 4 -21.36 52.16 5.59
C PHE A 4 -20.67 50.83 5.94
N SER A 5 -21.09 50.25 7.06
CA SER A 5 -20.86 48.88 7.49
C SER A 5 -22.05 48.01 7.04
N ALA A 6 -21.82 46.69 6.88
CA ALA A 6 -22.79 45.67 7.30
C ALA A 6 -22.15 44.28 7.26
N TRP A 7 -22.17 43.64 8.44
CA TRP A 7 -21.99 42.22 8.65
C TRP A 7 -23.18 41.43 8.08
N ARG A 8 -22.95 40.18 7.65
CA ARG A 8 -23.97 39.12 7.74
C ARG A 8 -23.35 37.78 8.14
N THR A 9 -23.47 37.49 9.43
CA THR A 9 -23.53 36.15 9.99
C THR A 9 -24.81 35.47 9.49
N VAL A 10 -24.76 34.22 9.05
CA VAL A 10 -25.92 33.33 9.01
C VAL A 10 -25.51 31.98 9.58
N GLY A 11 -25.96 31.70 10.80
CA GLY A 11 -26.18 30.34 11.26
C GLY A 11 -27.63 29.98 10.98
N VAL A 12 -27.88 28.77 10.45
CA VAL A 12 -29.15 28.06 10.59
C VAL A 12 -28.81 26.61 10.93
N LEU A 13 -29.45 26.12 11.98
CA LEU A 13 -29.34 24.79 12.56
C LEU A 13 -30.58 23.96 12.14
N TRP A 14 -30.34 22.67 11.88
CA TRP A 14 -31.24 21.48 11.83
C TRP A 14 -31.88 20.93 10.54
N ALA A 15 -31.41 19.69 10.25
CA ALA A 15 -32.06 18.46 9.77
C ALA A 15 -32.63 18.36 8.34
N GLY A 16 -31.89 17.62 7.51
CA GLY A 16 -32.40 16.97 6.31
C GLY A 16 -31.24 16.42 5.48
N ARG A 17 -31.21 15.10 5.26
CA ARG A 17 -30.22 14.42 4.41
C ARG A 17 -30.13 15.12 3.04
N ALA A 18 -28.99 15.70 2.71
CA ALA A 18 -28.69 16.18 1.37
C ALA A 18 -27.24 15.84 1.04
N ALA A 19 -27.07 15.14 -0.08
CA ALA A 19 -25.79 14.71 -0.61
C ALA A 19 -24.80 15.89 -0.71
N VAL A 20 -23.59 15.70 -0.20
CA VAL A 20 -22.48 16.61 -0.45
C VAL A 20 -22.06 16.41 -1.90
N VAL A 21 -22.58 17.25 -2.79
CA VAL A 21 -21.99 17.45 -4.11
C VAL A 21 -20.70 18.21 -3.86
N ALA A 22 -19.56 17.54 -4.01
CA ALA A 22 -18.26 18.18 -4.01
C ALA A 22 -18.22 19.18 -5.17
N ALA A 23 -18.26 20.47 -4.85
CA ALA A 23 -17.96 21.50 -5.84
C ALA A 23 -16.48 21.36 -6.23
N VAL A 24 -16.23 20.94 -7.46
CA VAL A 24 -14.91 21.04 -8.08
C VAL A 24 -14.65 22.53 -8.26
N VAL A 25 -13.91 23.12 -7.33
CA VAL A 25 -13.25 24.40 -7.56
C VAL A 25 -12.15 24.11 -8.57
N VAL A 26 -12.41 24.42 -9.84
CA VAL A 26 -11.35 24.54 -10.84
C VAL A 26 -10.56 25.78 -10.43
N LEU A 27 -9.47 25.57 -9.70
CA LEU A 27 -8.46 26.61 -9.53
C LEU A 27 -7.93 26.92 -10.94
N PRO A 28 -7.76 28.21 -11.32
CA PRO A 28 -7.05 28.53 -12.54
C PRO A 28 -5.66 27.89 -12.47
N ALA A 29 -5.14 27.46 -13.63
CA ALA A 29 -3.81 26.90 -13.75
C ALA A 29 -2.83 27.78 -12.95
N VAL A 30 -2.23 27.18 -11.92
CA VAL A 30 -1.14 27.81 -11.18
C VAL A 30 -0.03 28.02 -12.21
N ALA A 31 0.27 29.26 -12.55
CA ALA A 31 1.52 29.59 -13.23
C ALA A 31 2.63 29.25 -12.24
N TRP A 32 3.25 28.09 -12.41
CA TRP A 32 4.35 27.66 -11.57
C TRP A 32 5.53 28.60 -11.80
N ALA A 33 6.16 29.08 -10.72
CA ALA A 33 7.43 29.80 -10.78
C ALA A 33 8.59 28.81 -11.03
N GLY A 34 8.52 28.07 -12.14
CA GLY A 34 9.49 27.05 -12.54
C GLY A 34 9.81 27.15 -14.04
N THR A 35 10.85 26.43 -14.45
CA THR A 35 11.23 26.34 -15.88
C THR A 35 10.54 25.12 -16.50
N THR A 36 10.00 25.28 -17.71
CA THR A 36 9.14 24.28 -18.33
C THR A 36 9.82 23.63 -19.51
N TRP A 37 9.86 22.30 -19.53
CA TRP A 37 10.33 21.52 -20.66
C TRP A 37 9.32 21.59 -21.81
N ASP A 38 9.76 22.10 -22.95
CA ASP A 38 9.00 22.14 -24.20
C ASP A 38 9.46 21.11 -25.24
N GLY A 39 10.61 20.47 -24.99
CA GLY A 39 11.11 19.34 -25.75
C GLY A 39 11.76 19.64 -27.08
N GLY A 40 11.88 20.92 -27.47
CA GLY A 40 12.67 21.39 -28.62
C GLY A 40 12.56 20.55 -29.90
N VAL A 41 13.57 20.64 -30.78
CA VAL A 41 13.62 19.84 -32.04
C VAL A 41 15.00 19.27 -32.38
N ILE A 42 16.01 19.49 -31.53
CA ILE A 42 17.41 19.15 -31.85
C ILE A 42 17.84 17.84 -31.18
N ASP A 43 17.58 17.73 -29.88
CA ASP A 43 17.93 16.59 -29.05
C ASP A 43 16.93 16.49 -27.89
N THR A 44 17.23 15.66 -26.89
CA THR A 44 16.43 15.54 -25.67
C THR A 44 17.23 15.90 -24.43
N ASP A 45 18.36 16.60 -24.55
CA ASP A 45 19.28 16.81 -23.43
C ASP A 45 18.84 17.94 -22.51
N PHE A 46 19.02 17.76 -21.20
CA PHE A 46 18.76 18.79 -20.18
C PHE A 46 19.54 20.09 -20.44
N THR A 47 20.81 19.98 -20.88
CA THR A 47 21.66 21.16 -21.12
C THR A 47 21.31 21.94 -22.37
N THR A 48 20.47 21.40 -23.26
CA THR A 48 20.10 22.07 -24.50
C THR A 48 18.99 23.09 -24.21
N GLY A 49 19.35 24.38 -24.23
CA GLY A 49 18.43 25.47 -23.90
C GLY A 49 17.16 25.48 -24.75
N ALA A 50 17.24 25.07 -26.02
CA ALA A 50 16.09 25.00 -26.92
C ALA A 50 15.00 23.96 -26.54
N ASN A 51 15.24 23.15 -25.50
CA ASN A 51 14.25 22.21 -24.96
C ASN A 51 13.47 22.79 -23.75
N TRP A 52 13.71 24.06 -23.43
CA TRP A 52 13.08 24.79 -22.33
C TRP A 52 12.36 26.04 -22.86
N ASP A 53 11.29 26.43 -22.18
CA ASP A 53 10.35 27.51 -22.53
C ASP A 53 10.96 28.89 -22.81
N ASP A 54 12.14 29.20 -22.26
CA ASP A 54 12.89 30.45 -22.53
C ASP A 54 14.11 30.25 -23.46
N ASN A 55 14.18 29.14 -24.18
CA ASN A 55 15.31 28.75 -25.02
C ASN A 55 16.68 28.77 -24.27
N SER A 56 16.63 28.61 -22.94
CA SER A 56 17.77 28.67 -22.04
C SER A 56 17.69 27.55 -21.01
N ALA A 57 18.79 26.83 -20.81
CA ALA A 57 18.81 25.75 -19.84
C ALA A 57 18.74 26.32 -18.41
N PRO A 58 17.95 25.71 -17.51
CA PRO A 58 17.83 26.16 -16.14
C PRO A 58 19.14 25.94 -15.36
N THR A 59 19.21 26.56 -14.18
CA THR A 59 20.32 26.29 -13.26
C THR A 59 20.11 24.93 -12.60
N PHE A 60 21.05 24.02 -12.84
CA PHE A 60 21.04 22.65 -12.32
C PHE A 60 21.81 22.49 -11.01
N THR A 61 22.08 23.59 -10.30
CA THR A 61 22.85 23.60 -9.05
C THR A 61 22.12 24.38 -7.96
N GLY A 62 22.36 24.01 -6.70
CA GLY A 62 21.88 24.76 -5.54
C GLY A 62 20.51 24.33 -5.02
N GLY A 63 19.84 23.37 -5.66
CA GLY A 63 18.70 22.68 -5.07
C GLY A 63 17.42 23.51 -4.94
N THR A 64 17.32 24.61 -5.67
CA THR A 64 16.18 25.55 -5.61
C THR A 64 15.30 25.50 -6.86
N SER A 65 15.81 24.97 -7.97
CA SER A 65 15.08 24.94 -9.24
C SER A 65 13.97 23.90 -9.22
N THR A 66 12.78 24.32 -9.66
CA THR A 66 11.65 23.42 -9.94
C THR A 66 11.46 23.31 -11.44
N LEU A 67 11.47 22.08 -11.94
CA LEU A 67 11.31 21.77 -13.37
C LEU A 67 9.93 21.18 -13.61
N SER A 68 9.17 21.76 -14.55
CA SER A 68 7.90 21.20 -15.02
C SER A 68 8.08 20.58 -16.40
N PHE A 69 7.46 19.43 -16.61
CA PHE A 69 7.40 18.75 -17.89
C PHE A 69 5.94 18.66 -18.33
N GLY A 70 5.33 19.80 -18.66
CA GLY A 70 3.90 19.92 -18.95
C GLY A 70 3.53 20.11 -20.42
N ILE A 71 4.39 20.71 -21.24
CA ILE A 71 3.96 21.36 -22.50
C ILE A 71 4.46 20.71 -23.80
N GLY A 72 5.56 19.93 -23.77
CA GLY A 72 6.11 19.34 -25.00
C GLY A 72 7.08 18.19 -24.82
N GLY A 73 7.54 17.62 -25.94
CA GLY A 73 8.41 16.44 -26.00
C GLY A 73 7.77 15.14 -25.45
N SER A 74 8.50 14.03 -25.52
CA SER A 74 8.14 12.77 -24.85
C SER A 74 9.25 12.24 -23.93
N THR A 75 10.45 12.81 -24.05
CA THR A 75 11.65 12.35 -23.37
C THR A 75 12.52 13.54 -23.03
N ALA A 76 13.14 13.52 -21.85
CA ALA A 76 14.23 14.40 -21.46
C ALA A 76 15.38 13.56 -20.86
N THR A 77 16.58 13.65 -21.44
CA THR A 77 17.79 12.93 -21.08
C THR A 77 18.60 13.76 -20.08
N VAL A 78 18.86 13.17 -18.92
CA VAL A 78 19.68 13.82 -17.87
C VAL A 78 21.16 13.67 -18.21
N ASN A 79 21.70 14.58 -19.00
CA ASN A 79 23.09 14.54 -19.45
C ASN A 79 24.07 15.32 -18.55
N THR A 80 23.57 16.01 -17.51
CA THR A 80 24.35 16.69 -16.49
C THR A 80 23.80 16.37 -15.09
N ALA A 81 24.64 16.48 -14.05
CA ALA A 81 24.16 16.46 -12.69
C ALA A 81 23.20 17.64 -12.45
N ALA A 82 22.04 17.36 -11.86
CA ALA A 82 21.01 18.35 -11.56
C ALA A 82 20.57 18.25 -10.10
N ASP A 83 20.93 19.27 -9.33
CA ASP A 83 20.52 19.50 -7.95
C ASP A 83 19.31 20.44 -7.90
N LEU A 84 18.15 19.88 -7.61
CA LEU A 84 16.83 20.47 -7.83
C LEU A 84 16.01 20.52 -6.55
N ALA A 85 15.05 21.45 -6.48
CA ALA A 85 14.04 21.44 -5.44
C ALA A 85 13.08 20.27 -5.68
N ARG A 86 12.46 20.22 -6.87
CA ARG A 86 11.57 19.12 -7.29
C ARG A 86 11.34 19.07 -8.80
N ILE A 87 10.66 18.01 -9.23
CA ILE A 87 10.12 17.86 -10.59
C ILE A 87 8.59 17.72 -10.59
N ILE A 88 7.95 18.27 -11.63
CA ILE A 88 6.51 18.17 -11.89
C ILE A 88 6.28 17.51 -13.25
N LEU A 89 5.50 16.45 -13.27
CA LEU A 89 4.98 15.77 -14.46
C LEU A 89 3.46 16.04 -14.50
N ASP A 90 3.07 17.17 -15.07
CA ASP A 90 1.71 17.69 -15.15
C ASP A 90 1.16 17.68 -16.57
N ARG A 91 1.01 16.47 -17.15
CA ARG A 91 0.63 16.30 -18.55
C ARG A 91 -0.19 15.05 -18.79
N ASP A 92 -1.03 15.06 -19.81
CA ASP A 92 -1.88 13.91 -20.11
C ASP A 92 -1.15 12.77 -20.85
N ALA A 93 -0.08 13.11 -21.58
CA ALA A 93 0.69 12.16 -22.35
C ALA A 93 1.84 11.55 -21.54
N SER A 94 2.17 10.30 -21.81
CA SER A 94 3.36 9.63 -21.27
C SER A 94 4.64 10.45 -21.49
N PHE A 95 5.53 10.39 -20.50
CA PHE A 95 6.80 11.12 -20.53
C PHE A 95 7.91 10.33 -19.83
N THR A 96 9.12 10.42 -20.36
CA THR A 96 10.30 9.74 -19.82
C THR A 96 11.39 10.72 -19.46
N ILE A 97 11.80 10.74 -18.20
CA ILE A 97 13.09 11.32 -17.80
C ILE A 97 14.13 10.19 -17.94
N ALA A 98 14.83 10.20 -19.06
CA ALA A 98 15.75 9.14 -19.46
C ALA A 98 17.09 9.27 -18.74
N ASN A 99 17.71 8.13 -18.50
CA ASN A 99 19.09 8.08 -18.02
C ASN A 99 20.03 8.66 -19.09
N GLY A 100 20.96 9.49 -18.65
CA GLY A 100 22.07 10.00 -19.44
C GLY A 100 23.38 9.91 -18.65
N SER A 101 24.32 10.81 -18.93
CA SER A 101 25.59 10.92 -18.21
C SER A 101 25.49 11.64 -16.86
N GLY A 102 24.32 12.13 -16.48
CA GLY A 102 24.08 12.95 -15.30
C GLY A 102 23.53 12.16 -14.10
N SER A 103 22.89 12.91 -13.20
CA SER A 103 22.17 12.38 -12.04
C SER A 103 21.17 13.42 -11.54
N LEU A 104 20.12 12.99 -10.85
CA LEU A 104 19.17 13.88 -10.20
C LEU A 104 19.41 13.90 -8.69
N THR A 105 19.38 15.08 -8.08
CA THR A 105 19.30 15.25 -6.62
C THR A 105 18.07 16.09 -6.32
N PHE A 106 17.26 15.65 -5.35
CA PHE A 106 16.07 16.38 -4.91
C PHE A 106 16.20 16.82 -3.46
N GLN A 107 16.22 18.12 -3.24
CA GLN A 107 16.21 18.74 -1.91
C GLN A 107 14.80 18.81 -1.31
N GLY A 108 13.78 18.70 -2.15
CA GLY A 108 12.38 18.87 -1.80
C GLY A 108 11.97 20.34 -1.77
N GLU A 109 10.75 20.63 -2.22
CA GLU A 109 10.11 21.94 -2.10
C GLU A 109 8.94 21.85 -1.12
N ASP A 110 8.79 22.82 -0.22
CA ASP A 110 7.63 22.86 0.68
C ASP A 110 6.36 23.21 -0.11
N VAL A 111 5.48 22.21 -0.26
CA VAL A 111 4.18 22.36 -0.92
C VAL A 111 3.09 22.20 0.14
N GLY A 112 2.73 23.31 0.78
CA GLY A 112 1.65 23.35 1.76
C GLY A 112 1.98 22.60 3.08
N GLY A 113 3.21 22.68 3.56
CA GLY A 113 3.69 22.00 4.76
C GLY A 113 4.23 20.58 4.49
N VAL A 114 4.29 20.17 3.21
CA VAL A 114 4.78 18.86 2.80
C VAL A 114 5.98 19.05 1.87
N LEU A 115 7.15 18.66 2.36
CA LEU A 115 8.37 18.69 1.56
C LEU A 115 8.26 17.65 0.44
N THR A 116 8.20 18.11 -0.81
CA THR A 116 7.82 17.31 -1.98
C THR A 116 8.92 17.32 -3.02
N GLY A 117 9.38 16.13 -3.44
CA GLY A 117 10.44 15.99 -4.45
C GLY A 117 9.94 15.71 -5.86
N ILE A 118 8.80 15.03 -5.99
CA ILE A 118 8.18 14.69 -7.28
C ILE A 118 6.68 14.88 -7.17
N THR A 119 6.09 15.50 -8.20
CA THR A 119 4.66 15.51 -8.44
C THR A 119 4.37 14.91 -9.81
N ALA A 120 3.48 13.92 -9.87
CA ALA A 120 3.04 13.25 -11.09
C ALA A 120 1.51 13.19 -11.08
N SER A 121 0.88 14.00 -11.93
CA SER A 121 -0.58 14.08 -12.02
C SER A 121 -0.99 14.60 -13.41
N PRO A 122 -1.80 13.87 -14.19
CA PRO A 122 -2.34 14.40 -15.44
C PRO A 122 -3.26 15.59 -15.17
N THR A 123 -3.37 16.46 -16.16
CA THR A 123 -4.12 17.72 -16.05
C THR A 123 -5.60 17.54 -16.38
N THR A 124 -5.93 16.58 -17.25
CA THR A 124 -7.31 16.27 -17.62
C THR A 124 -7.91 15.19 -16.72
N VAL A 125 -9.13 15.44 -16.24
CA VAL A 125 -9.89 14.49 -15.41
C VAL A 125 -10.23 13.24 -16.23
N GLY A 126 -9.96 12.06 -15.67
CA GLY A 126 -10.21 10.77 -16.29
C GLY A 126 -9.04 10.26 -17.13
N THR A 127 -7.96 11.04 -17.29
CA THR A 127 -6.80 10.62 -18.08
C THR A 127 -6.00 9.53 -17.37
N THR A 128 -5.66 8.48 -18.12
CA THR A 128 -4.66 7.50 -17.72
C THR A 128 -3.30 7.92 -18.28
N ALA A 129 -2.32 8.17 -17.41
CA ALA A 129 -0.99 8.63 -17.77
C ALA A 129 0.08 7.76 -17.11
N ALA A 130 1.13 7.44 -17.88
CA ALA A 130 2.26 6.65 -17.40
C ALA A 130 3.56 7.42 -17.63
N TYR A 131 4.29 7.69 -16.56
CA TYR A 131 5.57 8.38 -16.59
C TYR A 131 6.71 7.46 -16.15
N THR A 132 7.91 7.76 -16.62
CA THR A 132 9.12 6.99 -16.29
C THR A 132 10.25 7.92 -15.88
N ILE A 133 10.99 7.54 -14.85
CA ILE A 133 12.30 8.10 -14.52
C ILE A 133 13.31 6.96 -14.48
N SER A 134 14.20 6.95 -15.46
CA SER A 134 15.27 5.95 -15.54
C SER A 134 16.59 6.45 -14.95
N GLU A 135 16.74 7.76 -14.76
CA GLU A 135 17.92 8.33 -14.14
C GLU A 135 18.00 8.02 -12.64
N SER A 136 19.21 7.88 -12.11
CA SER A 136 19.48 7.74 -10.69
C SER A 136 19.09 9.00 -9.92
N ILE A 137 18.55 8.81 -8.73
CA ILE A 137 18.04 9.88 -7.86
C ILE A 137 18.76 9.84 -6.52
N ALA A 138 19.29 10.97 -6.07
CA ALA A 138 19.72 11.20 -4.71
C ALA A 138 18.65 11.98 -3.95
N LEU A 139 18.25 11.49 -2.79
CA LEU A 139 17.40 12.20 -1.84
C LEU A 139 18.29 13.12 -1.01
N GLY A 140 18.11 14.44 -1.15
CA GLY A 140 18.78 15.45 -0.33
C GLY A 140 18.12 15.65 1.03
N ALA A 141 16.84 15.31 1.15
CA ALA A 141 16.06 15.36 2.37
C ALA A 141 14.99 14.25 2.40
N SER A 142 14.43 13.99 3.58
CA SER A 142 13.22 13.17 3.69
C SER A 142 12.06 13.88 3.00
N GLN A 143 11.43 13.24 2.02
CA GLN A 143 10.44 13.92 1.19
C GLN A 143 9.28 13.02 0.79
N SER A 144 8.19 13.68 0.39
CA SER A 144 7.00 13.04 -0.16
C SER A 144 7.00 13.08 -1.68
N TRP A 145 6.58 11.99 -2.30
CA TRP A 145 6.34 11.91 -3.74
C TRP A 145 4.84 11.78 -3.99
N ASN A 146 4.30 12.79 -4.66
CA ASN A 146 2.90 12.89 -5.00
C ASN A 146 2.64 12.24 -6.36
N VAL A 147 2.01 11.07 -6.37
CA VAL A 147 1.48 10.47 -7.60
C VAL A 147 -0.02 10.39 -7.47
N ALA A 148 -0.74 11.26 -8.18
CA ALA A 148 -2.17 11.45 -8.03
C ALA A 148 -2.91 11.03 -9.30
N ASN A 149 -4.01 10.29 -9.11
CA ASN A 149 -5.00 10.14 -10.18
C ASN A 149 -5.82 11.43 -10.25
N ASN A 150 -6.22 11.80 -11.46
CA ASN A 150 -7.18 12.88 -11.66
C ASN A 150 -8.53 12.26 -12.05
N GLY A 151 -9.42 12.01 -11.08
CA GLY A 151 -10.68 11.30 -11.31
C GLY A 151 -10.51 9.80 -11.52
N ALA A 152 -11.24 9.22 -12.47
CA ALA A 152 -11.27 7.76 -12.69
C ALA A 152 -10.08 7.21 -13.50
N GLY A 153 -9.25 8.08 -14.09
CA GLY A 153 -8.06 7.69 -14.83
C GLY A 153 -6.93 7.21 -13.91
N GLY A 154 -6.05 6.35 -14.42
CA GLY A 154 -4.94 5.81 -13.64
C GLY A 154 -3.62 6.53 -13.91
N THR A 155 -2.93 6.98 -12.87
CA THR A 155 -1.60 7.58 -13.00
C THR A 155 -0.54 6.65 -12.44
N SER A 156 0.51 6.40 -13.22
CA SER A 156 1.68 5.65 -12.80
C SER A 156 2.98 6.42 -13.01
N LEU A 157 3.89 6.29 -12.05
CA LEU A 157 5.28 6.74 -12.14
C LEU A 157 6.18 5.53 -11.91
N SER A 158 6.95 5.15 -12.92
CA SER A 158 7.94 4.07 -12.83
C SER A 158 9.33 4.65 -12.65
N VAL A 159 10.01 4.30 -11.55
CA VAL A 159 11.38 4.73 -11.26
C VAL A 159 12.29 3.51 -11.27
N SER A 160 13.12 3.41 -12.31
CA SER A 160 14.07 2.31 -12.49
C SER A 160 15.49 2.66 -12.11
N GLY A 161 15.83 3.95 -12.09
CA GLY A 161 17.12 4.43 -11.57
C GLY A 161 17.27 4.16 -10.08
N VAL A 162 18.51 4.06 -9.61
CA VAL A 162 18.79 3.81 -8.19
C VAL A 162 18.43 5.07 -7.38
N ILE A 163 17.56 4.90 -6.40
CA ILE A 163 17.28 5.93 -5.39
C ILE A 163 18.26 5.75 -4.23
N SER A 164 19.01 6.80 -3.90
CA SER A 164 20.02 6.84 -2.85
C SER A 164 19.73 7.95 -1.84
N GLY A 165 20.34 7.88 -0.65
CA GLY A 165 20.18 8.88 0.41
C GLY A 165 20.35 8.28 1.79
N ALA A 166 21.36 8.74 2.54
CA ALA A 166 21.66 8.22 3.86
C ALA A 166 20.70 8.80 4.91
N GLY A 167 19.94 7.94 5.60
CA GLY A 167 19.05 8.33 6.71
C GLY A 167 17.82 9.16 6.32
N VAL A 168 17.66 9.51 5.04
CA VAL A 168 16.53 10.27 4.52
C VAL A 168 15.44 9.34 3.99
N GLY A 169 14.20 9.66 4.32
CA GLY A 169 13.03 8.84 4.03
C GLY A 169 12.27 9.23 2.77
N LEU A 170 11.44 8.30 2.30
CA LEU A 170 10.54 8.50 1.18
C LEU A 170 9.10 8.22 1.63
N THR A 171 8.20 9.15 1.37
CA THR A 171 6.76 8.98 1.60
C THR A 171 6.01 9.03 0.28
N LYS A 172 5.37 7.93 -0.11
CA LYS A 172 4.43 7.91 -1.22
C LYS A 172 3.07 8.42 -0.75
N ILE A 173 2.56 9.48 -1.40
CA ILE A 173 1.23 10.05 -1.14
C ILE A 173 0.35 10.03 -2.40
N SER A 174 -0.94 10.30 -2.19
CA SER A 174 -2.00 10.33 -3.21
C SER A 174 -2.31 8.98 -3.88
N SER A 175 -3.42 8.92 -4.62
CA SER A 175 -4.06 7.67 -5.05
C SER A 175 -3.36 6.89 -6.18
N GLY A 176 -2.38 7.48 -6.86
CA GLY A 176 -1.71 6.88 -8.01
C GLY A 176 -0.70 5.79 -7.63
N THR A 177 -0.09 5.20 -8.66
CA THR A 177 0.90 4.12 -8.52
C THR A 177 2.32 4.64 -8.66
N LEU A 178 3.17 4.44 -7.65
CA LEU A 178 4.62 4.54 -7.77
C LEU A 178 5.20 3.14 -7.93
N ALA A 179 5.91 2.87 -9.02
CA ALA A 179 6.67 1.64 -9.18
C ALA A 179 8.15 1.90 -8.95
N LEU A 180 8.75 1.15 -8.02
CA LEU A 180 10.19 1.16 -7.77
C LEU A 180 10.75 -0.19 -8.21
N THR A 181 11.71 -0.18 -9.13
CA THR A 181 12.29 -1.43 -9.68
C THR A 181 13.79 -1.51 -9.54
N GLY A 182 14.46 -0.39 -9.23
CA GLY A 182 15.89 -0.32 -9.00
C GLY A 182 16.32 -0.98 -7.69
N ALA A 183 17.60 -1.34 -7.60
CA ALA A 183 18.23 -1.76 -6.35
C ALA A 183 18.54 -0.54 -5.48
N ASN A 184 17.50 0.05 -4.89
CA ASN A 184 17.59 1.31 -4.15
C ASN A 184 18.46 1.16 -2.89
N THR A 185 19.22 2.22 -2.58
CA THR A 185 20.20 2.29 -1.50
C THR A 185 19.85 3.33 -0.43
N PHE A 186 18.76 4.08 -0.59
CA PHE A 186 18.29 4.98 0.47
C PHE A 186 18.03 4.19 1.77
N SER A 187 18.41 4.78 2.90
CA SER A 187 18.40 4.08 4.19
C SER A 187 17.49 4.71 5.25
N GLY A 188 16.74 5.75 4.91
CA GLY A 188 15.68 6.27 5.79
C GLY A 188 14.36 5.50 5.67
N PRO A 189 13.33 5.92 6.43
CA PRO A 189 12.02 5.26 6.44
C PRO A 189 11.35 5.25 5.06
N LEU A 190 10.55 4.22 4.79
CA LEU A 190 9.69 4.16 3.60
C LEU A 190 8.24 4.05 4.07
N THR A 191 7.42 5.03 3.68
CA THR A 191 5.99 5.08 4.01
C THR A 191 5.17 5.10 2.73
N VAL A 192 4.15 4.26 2.66
CA VAL A 192 3.10 4.31 1.64
C VAL A 192 1.86 4.86 2.32
N ALA A 193 1.72 6.18 2.37
CA ALA A 193 0.60 6.79 3.07
C ALA A 193 -0.73 6.53 2.35
N GLU A 194 -0.71 6.60 1.02
CA GLU A 194 -1.86 6.40 0.14
C GLU A 194 -1.46 5.85 -1.23
N GLY A 195 -2.45 5.31 -1.94
CA GLY A 195 -2.27 4.75 -3.28
C GLY A 195 -1.45 3.47 -3.26
N VAL A 196 -0.71 3.23 -4.34
CA VAL A 196 0.02 1.98 -4.56
C VAL A 196 1.52 2.23 -4.69
N LEU A 197 2.31 1.51 -3.89
CA LEU A 197 3.72 1.25 -4.16
C LEU A 197 3.86 -0.13 -4.81
N SER A 198 4.39 -0.17 -6.03
CA SER A 198 4.64 -1.40 -6.78
C SER A 198 6.10 -1.78 -6.75
N ILE A 199 6.39 -3.04 -6.44
CA ILE A 199 7.74 -3.59 -6.39
C ILE A 199 7.83 -4.89 -7.21
N ASN A 200 8.92 -5.05 -7.94
CA ASN A 200 9.21 -6.26 -8.72
C ASN A 200 10.01 -7.31 -7.93
N SER A 201 10.57 -6.92 -6.79
CA SER A 201 11.24 -7.81 -5.84
C SER A 201 11.02 -7.29 -4.43
N TRP A 202 10.85 -8.19 -3.48
CA TRP A 202 10.74 -7.85 -2.06
C TRP A 202 12.09 -8.16 -1.42
N ASN A 203 12.87 -7.14 -1.11
CA ASN A 203 14.20 -7.34 -0.53
C ASN A 203 14.13 -7.58 0.98
N SER A 204 15.17 -8.23 1.51
CA SER A 204 15.39 -8.37 2.94
C SER A 204 15.72 -7.04 3.61
N ALA A 205 15.52 -6.97 4.92
CA ALA A 205 16.04 -5.87 5.75
C ALA A 205 17.55 -5.68 5.52
N ASN A 206 18.03 -4.43 5.58
CA ASN A 206 19.45 -4.06 5.38
C ASN A 206 20.07 -4.53 4.05
N THR A 207 19.25 -4.72 3.01
CA THR A 207 19.71 -5.14 1.68
C THR A 207 19.19 -4.16 0.64
N ASN A 208 20.01 -3.81 -0.35
CA ASN A 208 19.58 -2.97 -1.47
C ASN A 208 18.46 -3.67 -2.24
N GLY A 209 17.46 -2.91 -2.68
CA GLY A 209 16.31 -3.43 -3.41
C GLY A 209 15.24 -2.37 -3.56
N PRO A 210 14.09 -2.69 -4.19
CA PRO A 210 13.02 -1.72 -4.43
C PRO A 210 12.56 -0.96 -3.19
N LEU A 211 12.55 -1.61 -2.02
CA LEU A 211 12.12 -0.98 -0.77
C LEU A 211 13.23 -0.14 -0.10
N GLY A 212 14.44 -0.09 -0.65
CA GLY A 212 15.59 0.57 -0.03
C GLY A 212 16.29 -0.28 1.02
N ASN A 213 17.42 0.23 1.54
CA ASN A 213 18.32 -0.46 2.44
C ASN A 213 18.14 0.03 3.89
N ASN A 214 17.09 -0.48 4.55
CA ASN A 214 16.77 -0.13 5.94
C ASN A 214 16.24 -1.36 6.69
N ALA A 215 16.52 -1.43 8.00
CA ALA A 215 16.01 -2.45 8.91
C ALA A 215 14.55 -2.24 9.33
N ALA A 216 14.10 -0.98 9.44
CA ALA A 216 12.76 -0.64 9.88
C ALA A 216 11.70 -1.16 8.89
N ASN A 217 10.52 -1.52 9.37
CA ASN A 217 9.42 -1.97 8.53
C ASN A 217 8.99 -0.87 7.52
N VAL A 218 8.41 -1.30 6.40
CA VAL A 218 7.72 -0.38 5.49
C VAL A 218 6.38 -0.02 6.11
N VAL A 219 6.11 1.27 6.30
CA VAL A 219 4.84 1.73 6.87
C VAL A 219 3.78 1.77 5.77
N LEU A 220 2.65 1.10 5.98
CA LEU A 220 1.50 1.09 5.08
C LEU A 220 0.34 1.83 5.73
N GLY A 221 -0.16 2.84 5.03
CA GLY A 221 -1.26 3.69 5.43
C GLY A 221 -0.85 4.99 6.12
N SER A 222 -1.87 5.78 6.40
CA SER A 222 -1.81 7.01 7.18
C SER A 222 -2.70 6.88 8.43
N ALA A 223 -3.09 7.99 9.04
CA ALA A 223 -4.05 7.97 10.14
C ALA A 223 -5.47 7.52 9.70
N THR A 224 -5.82 7.73 8.42
CA THR A 224 -7.20 7.57 7.92
C THR A 224 -7.30 6.80 6.61
N SER A 225 -6.21 6.68 5.87
CA SER A 225 -6.18 6.05 4.56
C SER A 225 -5.29 4.81 4.58
N ALA A 226 -5.65 3.79 3.80
CA ALA A 226 -4.81 2.63 3.62
C ALA A 226 -3.75 2.86 2.53
N GLY A 227 -2.55 2.32 2.76
CA GLY A 227 -1.47 2.26 1.78
C GLY A 227 -1.38 0.88 1.16
N THR A 228 -1.15 0.79 -0.14
CA THR A 228 -1.05 -0.50 -0.84
C THR A 228 0.39 -0.83 -1.21
N LEU A 229 0.88 -1.99 -0.79
CA LEU A 229 2.09 -2.60 -1.33
C LEU A 229 1.68 -3.66 -2.35
N ARG A 230 2.03 -3.42 -3.62
CA ARG A 230 1.80 -4.35 -4.72
C ARG A 230 3.10 -5.05 -5.10
N TYR A 231 3.14 -6.36 -4.94
CA TYR A 231 4.29 -7.18 -5.29
C TYR A 231 4.04 -7.93 -6.60
N THR A 232 4.93 -7.77 -7.59
CA THR A 232 4.78 -8.38 -8.93
C THR A 232 5.90 -9.37 -9.27
N GLY A 233 6.74 -9.75 -8.30
CA GLY A 233 7.95 -10.56 -8.53
C GLY A 233 7.73 -12.07 -8.63
N GLY A 234 6.48 -12.55 -8.62
CA GLY A 234 6.18 -13.99 -8.61
C GLY A 234 6.44 -14.62 -7.24
N ASN A 235 7.12 -15.76 -7.18
CA ASN A 235 7.39 -16.45 -5.91
C ASN A 235 8.53 -15.80 -5.12
N SER A 236 8.30 -15.51 -3.84
CA SER A 236 9.38 -15.19 -2.90
C SER A 236 10.25 -16.42 -2.63
N ILE A 237 11.52 -16.22 -2.31
CA ILE A 237 12.40 -17.29 -1.85
C ILE A 237 11.89 -17.78 -0.47
N PRO A 238 11.58 -19.08 -0.31
CA PRO A 238 11.19 -19.62 0.99
C PRO A 238 12.25 -19.32 2.06
N ASN A 239 11.81 -18.92 3.26
CA ASN A 239 12.65 -18.55 4.41
C ASN A 239 13.52 -17.28 4.23
N ALA A 240 13.31 -16.49 3.17
CA ALA A 240 13.95 -15.17 3.10
C ALA A 240 13.43 -14.28 4.24
N LEU A 241 14.34 -13.58 4.92
CA LEU A 241 14.01 -12.57 5.93
C LEU A 241 13.60 -11.26 5.25
N LEU A 242 12.48 -11.32 4.52
CA LEU A 242 11.93 -10.17 3.82
C LEU A 242 11.70 -9.00 4.78
N ARG A 243 11.93 -7.78 4.29
CA ARG A 243 11.68 -6.56 5.05
C ARG A 243 10.22 -6.51 5.47
N GLY A 244 9.99 -6.25 6.76
CA GLY A 244 8.65 -6.26 7.37
C GLY A 244 7.76 -5.10 6.95
N ILE A 245 6.52 -5.15 7.42
CA ILE A 245 5.50 -4.12 7.21
C ILE A 245 4.93 -3.67 8.56
N GLU A 246 4.65 -2.38 8.66
CA GLU A 246 3.95 -1.77 9.78
C GLU A 246 2.62 -1.20 9.27
N LEU A 247 1.53 -1.56 9.92
CA LEU A 247 0.18 -1.13 9.57
C LEU A 247 -0.17 0.12 10.38
N ALA A 248 -0.09 1.30 9.74
CA ALA A 248 -0.57 2.55 10.32
C ALA A 248 -2.10 2.49 10.54
N ALA A 249 -2.67 3.41 11.32
CA ALA A 249 -4.09 3.31 11.74
C ALA A 249 -5.10 3.14 10.59
N GLY A 250 -4.85 3.76 9.43
CA GLY A 250 -5.68 3.62 8.22
C GLY A 250 -5.52 2.27 7.50
N GLY A 251 -4.48 1.51 7.83
CA GLY A 251 -4.28 0.13 7.39
C GLY A 251 -3.33 -0.05 6.21
N GLY A 252 -2.99 -1.30 5.94
CA GLY A 252 -2.18 -1.72 4.81
C GLY A 252 -2.92 -2.70 3.93
N VAL A 253 -2.77 -2.54 2.62
CA VAL A 253 -3.26 -3.49 1.61
C VAL A 253 -2.06 -4.20 1.00
N ILE A 254 -2.10 -5.53 0.98
CA ILE A 254 -1.18 -6.34 0.20
C ILE A 254 -1.89 -6.77 -1.08
N GLN A 255 -1.26 -6.46 -2.21
CA GLN A 255 -1.66 -6.95 -3.52
C GLN A 255 -0.51 -7.76 -4.10
N MET A 256 -0.84 -8.90 -4.70
CA MET A 256 0.12 -9.75 -5.37
C MET A 256 -0.23 -9.92 -6.83
N GLY A 257 0.80 -9.90 -7.68
CA GLY A 257 0.72 -10.38 -9.05
C GLY A 257 0.90 -11.89 -9.11
N GLY A 258 0.27 -12.52 -10.09
CA GLY A 258 0.30 -13.96 -10.30
C GLY A 258 -1.06 -14.47 -10.78
N THR A 259 -1.09 -15.69 -11.27
CA THR A 259 -2.31 -16.30 -11.86
C THR A 259 -2.72 -17.59 -11.16
N GLY A 260 -2.03 -18.00 -10.10
CA GLY A 260 -2.36 -19.22 -9.38
C GLY A 260 -1.66 -19.37 -8.04
N ARG A 261 -2.09 -20.41 -7.32
CA ARG A 261 -1.67 -20.73 -5.95
C ARG A 261 -0.19 -21.13 -5.80
N ASP A 262 0.37 -21.72 -6.85
CA ASP A 262 1.72 -22.31 -6.85
C ASP A 262 2.80 -21.37 -7.42
N ASP A 263 2.41 -20.39 -8.24
CA ASP A 263 3.31 -19.47 -8.93
C ASP A 263 3.14 -17.99 -8.52
N GLY A 264 2.42 -17.75 -7.42
CA GLY A 264 2.32 -16.42 -6.82
C GLY A 264 2.21 -16.49 -5.31
N TYR A 265 3.30 -16.77 -4.60
CA TYR A 265 3.34 -16.73 -3.14
C TYR A 265 4.45 -15.85 -2.55
N VAL A 266 4.15 -15.21 -1.41
CA VAL A 266 5.11 -14.48 -0.58
C VAL A 266 5.10 -15.02 0.83
N HIS A 267 6.27 -15.33 1.40
CA HIS A 267 6.44 -15.62 2.82
C HIS A 267 6.93 -14.39 3.56
N LEU A 268 6.20 -13.95 4.57
CA LEU A 268 6.63 -12.92 5.50
C LEU A 268 6.57 -13.46 6.94
N ASN A 269 7.63 -13.23 7.72
CA ASN A 269 7.61 -13.59 9.13
C ASN A 269 6.55 -12.76 9.85
N GLY A 270 5.67 -13.41 10.61
CA GLY A 270 4.62 -12.74 11.35
C GLY A 270 5.17 -11.73 12.34
N SER A 271 6.31 -12.01 12.97
CA SER A 271 7.01 -11.09 13.87
C SER A 271 7.50 -9.80 13.18
N SER A 272 7.56 -9.79 11.85
CA SER A 272 7.87 -8.62 11.02
C SER A 272 6.61 -7.87 10.55
N ILE A 273 5.43 -8.22 11.06
CA ILE A 273 4.16 -7.53 10.82
C ILE A 273 3.68 -6.92 12.13
N SER A 274 3.65 -5.59 12.16
CA SER A 274 3.33 -4.79 13.36
C SER A 274 2.27 -3.71 13.05
N GLY A 275 1.88 -2.96 14.08
CA GLY A 275 0.94 -1.83 13.95
C GLY A 275 -0.48 -2.16 14.41
N SER A 276 -1.34 -1.15 14.44
CA SER A 276 -2.73 -1.25 14.90
C SER A 276 -3.75 -1.18 13.77
N GLY A 277 -3.30 -0.86 12.55
CA GLY A 277 -4.16 -0.74 11.39
C GLY A 277 -4.68 -2.06 10.86
N PRO A 278 -5.76 -2.02 10.05
CA PRO A 278 -6.23 -3.18 9.31
C PRO A 278 -5.15 -3.76 8.38
N LEU A 279 -5.08 -5.09 8.28
CA LEU A 279 -4.40 -5.79 7.19
C LEU A 279 -5.44 -6.26 6.17
N THR A 280 -5.30 -5.81 4.92
CA THR A 280 -6.17 -6.26 3.82
C THR A 280 -5.37 -7.04 2.79
N ILE A 281 -5.85 -8.22 2.42
CA ILE A 281 -5.34 -8.99 1.28
C ILE A 281 -6.33 -8.83 0.13
N ASN A 282 -5.89 -8.21 -0.95
CA ASN A 282 -6.68 -7.99 -2.16
C ASN A 282 -5.88 -8.43 -3.39
N SER A 283 -5.65 -9.74 -3.49
CA SER A 283 -4.78 -10.32 -4.50
C SER A 283 -5.56 -11.30 -5.40
N PRO A 284 -6.21 -10.81 -6.47
CA PRO A 284 -6.96 -11.67 -7.39
C PRO A 284 -6.04 -12.71 -8.06
N GLY A 285 -6.62 -13.80 -8.57
CA GLY A 285 -5.85 -14.87 -9.24
C GLY A 285 -5.35 -15.99 -8.32
N MET A 286 -5.94 -16.16 -7.13
CA MET A 286 -5.59 -17.22 -6.15
C MET A 286 -4.13 -17.21 -5.65
N THR A 287 -3.44 -16.07 -5.74
CA THR A 287 -2.12 -15.89 -5.14
C THR A 287 -2.17 -16.01 -3.61
N ARG A 288 -1.05 -16.38 -2.98
CA ARG A 288 -0.93 -16.62 -1.53
C ARG A 288 -0.03 -15.63 -0.83
N PHE A 289 -0.59 -14.86 0.10
CA PHE A 289 0.22 -14.18 1.11
C PHE A 289 0.35 -15.09 2.33
N ILE A 290 1.57 -15.49 2.66
CA ILE A 290 1.86 -16.48 3.70
C ILE A 290 2.55 -15.79 4.86
N ILE A 291 1.90 -15.81 6.03
CA ILE A 291 2.46 -15.34 7.29
C ILE A 291 3.07 -16.52 8.04
N VAL A 292 4.36 -16.43 8.35
CA VAL A 292 5.10 -17.50 9.06
C VAL A 292 5.16 -17.19 10.56
N GLY A 293 4.61 -18.07 11.39
CA GLY A 293 4.52 -17.88 12.84
C GLY A 293 3.47 -16.85 13.26
N SER A 294 3.53 -16.42 14.53
CA SER A 294 2.62 -15.40 15.08
C SER A 294 2.99 -13.99 14.62
N SER A 295 1.98 -13.14 14.48
CA SER A 295 2.12 -11.71 14.23
C SER A 295 1.97 -10.86 15.47
N THR A 296 2.37 -9.58 15.38
CA THR A 296 2.29 -8.62 16.50
C THR A 296 1.28 -7.49 16.28
N PHE A 297 0.73 -7.37 15.07
CA PHE A 297 -0.29 -6.35 14.79
C PHE A 297 -1.61 -6.67 15.49
N SER A 298 -2.35 -5.62 15.87
CA SER A 298 -3.61 -5.75 16.63
C SER A 298 -4.86 -5.38 15.83
N GLY A 299 -4.70 -4.80 14.64
CA GLY A 299 -5.81 -4.43 13.78
C GLY A 299 -6.54 -5.61 13.15
N PRO A 300 -7.74 -5.38 12.59
CA PRO A 300 -8.53 -6.42 11.94
C PRO A 300 -7.90 -6.91 10.63
N VAL A 301 -8.30 -8.10 10.18
CA VAL A 301 -7.86 -8.69 8.92
C VAL A 301 -9.03 -8.84 7.97
N ALA A 302 -8.85 -8.41 6.72
CA ALA A 302 -9.79 -8.63 5.63
C ALA A 302 -9.12 -9.40 4.49
N VAL A 303 -9.67 -10.53 4.09
CA VAL A 303 -9.27 -11.25 2.87
C VAL A 303 -10.34 -11.01 1.82
N GLN A 304 -10.09 -10.02 0.96
CA GLN A 304 -11.04 -9.58 -0.07
C GLN A 304 -10.90 -10.41 -1.36
N ALA A 305 -9.67 -10.81 -1.70
CA ALA A 305 -9.37 -11.65 -2.84
C ALA A 305 -8.07 -12.43 -2.63
N GLY A 306 -7.99 -13.62 -3.22
CA GLY A 306 -6.83 -14.50 -3.11
C GLY A 306 -6.86 -15.37 -1.84
N GLU A 307 -5.68 -15.78 -1.40
CA GLU A 307 -5.51 -16.61 -0.20
C GLU A 307 -4.56 -15.95 0.80
N LEU A 308 -5.01 -15.81 2.04
CA LEU A 308 -4.16 -15.53 3.20
C LEU A 308 -3.88 -16.85 3.93
N GLN A 309 -2.61 -17.20 4.09
CA GLN A 309 -2.21 -18.43 4.75
C GLN A 309 -1.36 -18.14 6.00
N GLY A 310 -1.72 -18.75 7.12
CA GLY A 310 -0.88 -18.81 8.31
C GLY A 310 -0.09 -20.11 8.31
N SER A 311 1.24 -20.03 8.25
CA SER A 311 2.17 -21.15 8.34
C SER A 311 2.80 -21.19 9.73
N VAL A 312 2.29 -22.07 10.58
CA VAL A 312 2.60 -22.15 12.01
C VAL A 312 3.76 -23.12 12.26
N LEU A 313 4.67 -22.74 13.18
CA LEU A 313 5.90 -23.47 13.49
C LEU A 313 5.83 -24.22 14.83
N GLY A 314 4.87 -25.14 14.99
CA GLY A 314 4.80 -26.04 16.15
C GLY A 314 3.37 -26.43 16.56
N SER A 315 3.24 -27.05 17.73
CA SER A 315 1.97 -27.54 18.33
C SER A 315 1.36 -26.60 19.39
N GLY A 316 1.88 -25.39 19.54
CA GLY A 316 1.40 -24.39 20.51
C GLY A 316 0.19 -23.57 20.04
N THR A 317 -0.05 -22.46 20.75
CA THR A 317 -1.08 -21.46 20.40
C THR A 317 -0.46 -20.31 19.62
N PHE A 318 -1.09 -19.90 18.52
CA PHE A 318 -0.54 -18.93 17.59
C PHE A 318 -1.59 -17.93 17.10
N THR A 319 -1.10 -16.73 16.80
CA THR A 319 -1.86 -15.58 16.26
C THR A 319 -1.26 -15.13 14.92
N PRO A 320 -1.21 -16.01 13.90
CA PRO A 320 -0.61 -15.66 12.60
C PRO A 320 -1.35 -14.51 11.90
N PHE A 321 -2.61 -14.27 12.25
CA PHE A 321 -3.44 -13.21 11.67
C PHE A 321 -3.63 -12.03 12.62
N GLY A 322 -2.64 -11.78 13.49
CA GLY A 322 -2.65 -10.67 14.43
C GLY A 322 -3.18 -11.07 15.80
N VAL A 323 -2.76 -10.32 16.82
CA VAL A 323 -3.06 -10.58 18.24
C VAL A 323 -4.39 -10.00 18.69
N GLY A 324 -5.03 -9.15 17.88
CA GLY A 324 -6.18 -8.35 18.32
C GLY A 324 -5.83 -7.37 19.45
N THR A 325 -6.82 -6.65 19.95
CA THR A 325 -6.66 -5.73 21.09
C THR A 325 -6.65 -6.43 22.45
N ASN A 326 -7.12 -7.68 22.48
CA ASN A 326 -7.26 -8.53 23.67
C ASN A 326 -6.14 -9.59 23.81
N GLY A 327 -5.25 -9.71 22.82
CA GLY A 327 -4.22 -10.76 22.78
C GLY A 327 -4.73 -12.14 22.37
N LEU A 328 -6.01 -12.28 22.00
CA LEU A 328 -6.68 -13.54 21.67
C LEU A 328 -7.03 -13.65 20.17
N GLY A 329 -6.31 -12.92 19.32
CA GLY A 329 -6.48 -12.93 17.88
C GLY A 329 -7.23 -11.69 17.36
N SER A 330 -6.92 -11.27 16.13
CA SER A 330 -7.65 -10.19 15.47
C SER A 330 -8.99 -10.67 14.90
N ALA A 331 -9.94 -9.74 14.74
CA ALA A 331 -11.15 -9.97 13.95
C ALA A 331 -10.78 -10.27 12.49
N VAL A 332 -11.39 -11.31 11.89
CA VAL A 332 -11.11 -11.72 10.51
C VAL A 332 -12.39 -11.75 9.67
N THR A 333 -12.37 -11.08 8.52
CA THR A 333 -13.42 -11.18 7.50
C THR A 333 -12.87 -11.82 6.23
N VAL A 334 -13.57 -12.81 5.69
CA VAL A 334 -13.19 -13.50 4.45
C VAL A 334 -14.32 -13.35 3.43
N ASP A 335 -14.07 -12.60 2.37
CA ASP A 335 -15.08 -12.29 1.35
C ASP A 335 -15.32 -13.47 0.40
N ALA A 336 -16.40 -13.40 -0.37
CA ALA A 336 -16.76 -14.42 -1.35
C ALA A 336 -15.60 -14.70 -2.34
N GLY A 337 -15.24 -15.97 -2.51
CA GLY A 337 -14.15 -16.38 -3.39
C GLY A 337 -12.74 -16.21 -2.81
N ALA A 338 -12.60 -15.54 -1.66
CA ALA A 338 -11.35 -15.45 -0.92
C ALA A 338 -11.18 -16.64 0.04
N ILE A 339 -9.92 -16.90 0.43
CA ILE A 339 -9.58 -18.06 1.25
C ILE A 339 -8.66 -17.68 2.42
N LEU A 340 -8.99 -18.13 3.62
CA LEU A 340 -8.10 -18.14 4.77
C LEU A 340 -7.65 -19.59 5.03
N THR A 341 -6.34 -19.79 5.14
CA THR A 341 -5.75 -21.12 5.35
C THR A 341 -4.90 -21.13 6.60
N THR A 342 -5.07 -22.14 7.45
CA THR A 342 -4.07 -22.47 8.47
C THR A 342 -3.31 -23.73 8.07
N TYR A 343 -2.01 -23.72 8.31
CA TYR A 343 -1.09 -24.79 7.92
C TYR A 343 0.05 -24.91 8.92
N SER A 344 0.52 -26.12 9.15
CA SER A 344 1.71 -26.45 9.92
C SER A 344 2.33 -27.77 9.46
N ASN A 345 3.67 -27.82 9.47
CA ASN A 345 4.47 -29.04 9.28
C ASN A 345 5.00 -29.63 10.60
N PHE A 346 4.79 -28.94 11.72
CA PHE A 346 5.54 -29.19 12.97
C PHE A 346 4.64 -29.57 14.16
N GLY A 347 3.37 -29.88 13.88
CA GLY A 347 2.42 -30.33 14.89
C GLY A 347 0.99 -29.92 14.56
N THR A 348 0.13 -30.04 15.55
CA THR A 348 -1.29 -29.65 15.50
C THR A 348 -1.50 -28.37 16.31
N PRO A 349 -1.32 -27.18 15.72
CA PRO A 349 -1.42 -25.93 16.45
C PRO A 349 -2.86 -25.60 16.83
N THR A 350 -2.99 -24.69 17.79
CA THR A 350 -4.20 -23.89 17.99
C THR A 350 -3.98 -22.51 17.37
N VAL A 351 -4.80 -22.14 16.38
CA VAL A 351 -4.81 -20.79 15.80
C VAL A 351 -5.97 -20.00 16.39
N LEU A 352 -5.69 -18.78 16.85
CA LEU A 352 -6.67 -17.87 17.45
C LEU A 352 -7.18 -16.84 16.44
N LEU A 353 -8.49 -16.73 16.32
CA LEU A 353 -9.19 -15.61 15.68
C LEU A 353 -10.03 -14.87 16.73
N GLY A 354 -9.92 -13.55 16.75
CA GLY A 354 -10.76 -12.71 17.59
C GLY A 354 -12.23 -12.93 17.27
N SER A 355 -12.59 -12.82 16.00
CA SER A 355 -13.90 -13.17 15.47
C SER A 355 -13.78 -13.57 14.00
N LEU A 356 -14.83 -14.18 13.45
CA LEU A 356 -14.88 -14.61 12.05
C LEU A 356 -16.18 -14.17 11.39
N ALA A 357 -16.07 -13.48 10.26
CA ALA A 357 -17.20 -13.04 9.44
C ALA A 357 -16.95 -13.25 7.94
N GLY A 358 -18.00 -13.08 7.13
CA GLY A 358 -17.93 -13.13 5.68
C GLY A 358 -18.45 -14.43 5.08
N SER A 359 -18.20 -14.62 3.78
CA SER A 359 -18.79 -15.66 2.95
C SER A 359 -17.77 -16.50 2.16
N GLY A 360 -16.48 -16.32 2.41
CA GLY A 360 -15.41 -17.06 1.76
C GLY A 360 -15.16 -18.44 2.34
N THR A 361 -13.98 -19.00 2.05
CA THR A 361 -13.56 -20.30 2.58
C THR A 361 -12.56 -20.10 3.72
N VAL A 362 -12.76 -20.80 4.83
CA VAL A 362 -11.72 -20.99 5.85
C VAL A 362 -11.37 -22.46 5.90
N ARG A 363 -10.09 -22.78 5.75
CA ARG A 363 -9.61 -24.16 5.77
C ARG A 363 -8.39 -24.35 6.65
N THR A 364 -8.20 -25.59 7.06
CA THR A 364 -6.97 -26.04 7.71
C THR A 364 -6.40 -27.19 6.92
N GLU A 365 -5.12 -27.11 6.58
CA GLU A 365 -4.40 -28.12 5.79
C GLU A 365 -3.58 -29.08 6.68
N THR A 366 -3.68 -28.93 8.00
CA THR A 366 -3.00 -29.77 8.99
C THR A 366 -4.00 -30.50 9.86
N SER A 367 -4.08 -31.81 9.69
CA SER A 367 -5.02 -32.67 10.42
C SER A 367 -4.85 -32.55 11.93
N GLY A 368 -5.94 -32.39 12.67
CA GLY A 368 -5.95 -32.33 14.14
C GLY A 368 -5.65 -30.95 14.74
N SER A 369 -5.41 -29.93 13.92
CA SER A 369 -5.27 -28.54 14.40
C SER A 369 -6.58 -28.01 14.99
N GLN A 370 -6.48 -27.02 15.87
CA GLN A 370 -7.62 -26.26 16.38
C GLN A 370 -7.69 -24.87 15.76
N LEU A 371 -8.92 -24.42 15.51
CA LEU A 371 -9.22 -23.03 15.17
C LEU A 371 -10.16 -22.46 16.24
N GLN A 372 -9.62 -21.61 17.13
CA GLN A 372 -10.41 -20.92 18.14
C GLN A 372 -10.98 -19.62 17.58
N ILE A 373 -12.28 -19.40 17.75
CA ILE A 373 -13.02 -18.28 17.17
C ILE A 373 -13.85 -17.62 18.26
N GLY A 374 -13.80 -16.30 18.35
CA GLY A 374 -14.64 -15.51 19.26
C GLY A 374 -13.87 -14.90 20.44
N GLY A 375 -12.54 -14.94 20.44
CA GLY A 375 -11.72 -14.37 21.50
C GLY A 375 -11.97 -12.89 21.78
N ASP A 376 -12.49 -12.13 20.81
CA ASP A 376 -12.82 -10.69 20.94
C ASP A 376 -14.26 -10.40 21.41
N ASP A 377 -15.00 -11.42 21.84
CA ASP A 377 -16.38 -11.33 22.33
C ASP A 377 -17.40 -10.79 21.31
N THR A 378 -17.00 -10.53 20.06
CA THR A 378 -17.89 -9.96 19.05
C THR A 378 -18.83 -11.02 18.51
N SER A 379 -20.11 -10.66 18.37
CA SER A 379 -21.09 -11.52 17.70
C SER A 379 -21.00 -11.35 16.19
N THR A 380 -20.75 -12.43 15.46
CA THR A 380 -20.54 -12.41 14.00
C THR A 380 -21.36 -13.48 13.28
N THR A 381 -21.60 -13.24 11.98
CA THR A 381 -22.16 -14.25 11.06
C THR A 381 -21.11 -14.60 10.02
N PHE A 382 -20.84 -15.89 9.89
CA PHE A 382 -20.06 -16.47 8.81
C PHE A 382 -20.98 -17.33 7.94
N SER A 383 -21.22 -16.88 6.71
CA SER A 383 -22.04 -17.59 5.71
C SER A 383 -21.20 -18.38 4.71
N GLY A 384 -19.88 -18.40 4.93
CA GLY A 384 -18.93 -19.13 4.11
C GLY A 384 -18.82 -20.60 4.50
N GLN A 385 -17.73 -21.23 4.05
CA GLN A 385 -17.45 -22.64 4.29
C GLN A 385 -16.24 -22.83 5.20
N LEU A 386 -16.43 -23.53 6.31
CA LEU A 386 -15.35 -24.16 7.08
C LEU A 386 -15.08 -25.55 6.50
N GLN A 387 -13.84 -25.84 6.08
CA GLN A 387 -13.48 -27.13 5.46
C GLN A 387 -12.11 -27.69 5.90
N GLY A 388 -11.98 -29.02 5.91
CA GLY A 388 -10.74 -29.73 6.25
C GLY A 388 -10.81 -30.54 7.55
N THR A 389 -9.73 -31.20 7.91
CA THR A 389 -9.68 -32.13 9.06
C THR A 389 -9.21 -31.42 10.34
N PHE A 390 -9.99 -30.47 10.85
CA PHE A 390 -9.64 -29.69 12.05
C PHE A 390 -10.80 -29.56 13.02
N ALA A 391 -10.50 -29.12 14.25
CA ALA A 391 -11.46 -28.93 15.32
C ALA A 391 -11.74 -27.42 15.54
N PRO A 392 -12.89 -26.88 15.08
CA PRO A 392 -13.27 -25.52 15.43
C PRO A 392 -13.69 -25.46 16.90
N VAL A 393 -13.32 -24.38 17.58
CA VAL A 393 -13.66 -24.13 18.98
C VAL A 393 -14.22 -22.72 19.13
N LYS A 394 -15.48 -22.61 19.54
CA LYS A 394 -16.10 -21.33 19.86
C LYS A 394 -15.76 -20.92 21.30
N VAL A 395 -15.13 -19.76 21.46
CA VAL A 395 -14.74 -19.13 22.73
C VAL A 395 -15.34 -17.72 22.82
N GLY A 396 -15.22 -17.06 23.98
CA GLY A 396 -15.77 -15.73 24.22
C GLY A 396 -17.30 -15.69 24.32
N SER A 397 -17.80 -14.59 24.87
CA SER A 397 -19.21 -14.35 25.19
C SER A 397 -20.11 -14.07 23.99
N GLY A 398 -19.53 -13.68 22.83
CA GLY A 398 -20.27 -13.38 21.61
C GLY A 398 -20.99 -14.59 20.99
N THR A 399 -21.85 -14.32 20.00
CA THR A 399 -22.51 -15.34 19.18
C THR A 399 -21.74 -15.56 17.87
N LEU A 400 -21.36 -16.80 17.57
CA LEU A 400 -20.90 -17.19 16.23
C LEU A 400 -22.05 -17.84 15.48
N ALA A 401 -22.56 -17.20 14.43
CA ALA A 401 -23.56 -17.79 13.55
C ALA A 401 -22.90 -18.41 12.31
N LEU A 402 -22.97 -19.74 12.18
CA LEU A 402 -22.52 -20.48 11.00
C LEU A 402 -23.75 -20.76 10.12
N THR A 403 -23.80 -20.12 8.96
CA THR A 403 -24.97 -20.18 8.07
C THR A 403 -24.70 -20.80 6.70
N GLY A 404 -23.42 -21.04 6.37
CA GLY A 404 -23.01 -21.75 5.16
C GLY A 404 -22.93 -23.26 5.35
N ALA A 405 -22.71 -23.98 4.23
CA ALA A 405 -22.51 -25.43 4.23
C ALA A 405 -21.06 -25.79 4.62
N ASN A 406 -20.87 -26.17 5.89
CA ASN A 406 -19.56 -26.53 6.44
C ASN A 406 -19.24 -28.02 6.20
N THR A 407 -17.99 -28.35 5.91
CA THR A 407 -17.51 -29.70 5.53
C THR A 407 -16.26 -30.13 6.29
N PHE A 408 -15.99 -29.52 7.44
CA PHE A 408 -14.92 -29.98 8.33
C PHE A 408 -15.30 -31.32 9.00
N SER A 409 -14.30 -32.13 9.36
CA SER A 409 -14.52 -33.48 9.90
C SER A 409 -14.02 -33.68 11.33
N GLY A 410 -13.47 -32.65 11.99
CA GLY A 410 -13.08 -32.71 13.40
C GLY A 410 -14.20 -32.26 14.34
N PRO A 411 -14.05 -32.49 15.67
CA PRO A 411 -15.05 -32.10 16.64
C PRO A 411 -15.22 -30.58 16.69
N LEU A 412 -16.48 -30.13 16.70
CA LEU A 412 -16.85 -28.75 17.00
C LEU A 412 -17.10 -28.61 18.50
N THR A 413 -16.35 -27.72 19.16
CA THR A 413 -16.49 -27.45 20.59
C THR A 413 -17.08 -26.05 20.82
N VAL A 414 -18.06 -25.93 21.70
CA VAL A 414 -18.51 -24.63 22.23
C VAL A 414 -18.00 -24.54 23.66
N ALA A 415 -16.88 -23.83 23.84
CA ALA A 415 -16.30 -23.62 25.16
C ALA A 415 -17.02 -22.48 25.90
N GLU A 416 -17.40 -21.41 25.17
CA GLU A 416 -18.07 -20.23 25.72
C GLU A 416 -19.02 -19.58 24.71
N GLY A 417 -19.96 -18.77 25.23
CA GLY A 417 -20.90 -17.98 24.43
C GLY A 417 -21.93 -18.83 23.69
N VAL A 418 -22.34 -18.36 22.51
CA VAL A 418 -23.39 -18.99 21.71
C VAL A 418 -22.85 -19.38 20.34
N LEU A 419 -23.15 -20.62 19.93
CA LEU A 419 -23.04 -21.05 18.54
C LEU A 419 -24.45 -21.13 17.96
N SER A 420 -24.70 -20.39 16.87
CA SER A 420 -25.94 -20.46 16.11
C SER A 420 -25.69 -21.16 14.78
N ILE A 421 -26.55 -22.11 14.43
CA ILE A 421 -26.52 -22.85 13.17
C ILE A 421 -27.91 -22.80 12.54
N ASN A 422 -27.99 -22.53 11.24
CA ASN A 422 -29.27 -22.35 10.55
C ASN A 422 -29.94 -23.66 10.10
N SER A 423 -29.18 -24.74 9.90
CA SER A 423 -29.71 -26.07 9.60
C SER A 423 -28.76 -27.17 10.05
N TRP A 424 -29.30 -28.20 10.68
CA TRP A 424 -28.62 -29.49 10.86
C TRP A 424 -28.82 -30.30 9.56
N ASN A 425 -27.72 -30.74 8.93
CA ASN A 425 -27.75 -31.70 7.82
C ASN A 425 -27.29 -33.07 8.29
#